data_AF-G1S7N4-F1
#
_entry.id   AF-G1S7N4-F1
#
_cell.length_a   1.000
_cell.length_b   1.000
_cell.length_c   1.000
_cell.angle_alpha   90.00
_cell.angle_beta   90.00
_cell.angle_gamma   90.00
#
_symmetry.space_group_name_H-M   'P 1'
#
loop_
_entity.id
_entity.type
_entity.pdbx_description
1 polymer ?
#
loop_
_entity_poly.entity_id
_entity_poly.type
_entity_poly.pdbx_seq_one_letter_code
_entity_poly.pdbx_strand_id
1 'polypeptide(L)'
;MNGVSWSQGLQEGISAWFGPPASTPASTMSISPTRCPPLGPRAFSSRSYTSGFSRVAAAEKEQIKTLNNKFASFIDKVRFLEQQNKMLETKWSLLQQQKTARSNMDNMFESYINNLRRQLETLGQEKLKLEAELGNMQGLVEDFKNKYEDEINKRTEMENEFVLIKKDVDEAYMNKVELESRLEGLTDEINFLRQLYEEEIRELQSQISDTSVVLSMDNSRSLDMDSIIAEVKAQYEDIANRSRAEAESMYQIKYEELQSLAGKHGDDLRRTKTEISEMNRNISRLQAEIEGLKGQVWAGLGELVLTPHLSGYRLESGMQNMSIHTKTTSGYAGGLSSAYGGLTSPGLSYGLGSSFGSGAGSSSFSRTSSSRAVVVKKIETRDGKLVSESSDVLPK
;
A
#
# COMPACT_ATOMS: atom_id res chain seq x y z
N MET A 1 -33.96 -65.23 -28.85
CA MET A 1 -35.28 -65.45 -28.25
C MET A 1 -36.18 -66.03 -29.32
N ASN A 2 -36.59 -67.27 -29.11
CA ASN A 2 -37.36 -68.08 -30.05
C ASN A 2 -38.84 -67.70 -29.98
N GLY A 3 -39.52 -67.78 -31.13
CA GLY A 3 -40.96 -68.06 -31.14
C GLY A 3 -41.74 -67.21 -32.11
N VAL A 4 -41.97 -67.74 -33.32
CA VAL A 4 -43.29 -67.65 -33.96
C VAL A 4 -43.50 -68.97 -34.73
N SER A 5 -44.51 -69.72 -34.30
CA SER A 5 -44.98 -70.96 -34.92
C SER A 5 -45.96 -70.65 -36.03
N TRP A 6 -45.75 -71.16 -37.25
CA TRP A 6 -46.83 -71.38 -38.21
C TRP A 6 -46.39 -72.48 -39.17
N SER A 7 -46.96 -73.68 -39.02
CA SER A 7 -47.27 -74.67 -40.07
C SER A 7 -47.53 -76.02 -39.43
N GLN A 8 -48.74 -76.21 -38.90
CA GLN A 8 -49.35 -77.54 -38.79
C GLN A 8 -50.53 -77.56 -39.75
N GLY A 9 -50.25 -77.95 -40.99
CA GLY A 9 -51.25 -78.35 -41.96
C GLY A 9 -51.18 -79.87 -42.10
N LEU A 10 -52.31 -80.52 -41.81
CA LEU A 10 -52.83 -81.73 -42.46
C LEU A 10 -51.81 -82.77 -42.93
N GLN A 11 -51.70 -83.88 -42.20
CA GLN A 11 -51.82 -85.25 -42.74
C GLN A 11 -51.58 -86.27 -41.61
N GLU A 12 -52.62 -86.50 -40.79
CA GLU A 12 -52.77 -87.78 -40.11
C GLU A 12 -53.87 -88.54 -40.83
N GLY A 13 -53.48 -89.62 -41.50
CA GLY A 13 -54.39 -90.50 -42.21
C GLY A 13 -53.67 -91.32 -43.25
N ILE A 14 -53.61 -92.63 -43.00
CA ILE A 14 -53.14 -93.71 -43.88
C ILE A 14 -51.64 -94.04 -43.72
N SER A 15 -51.31 -94.66 -42.59
CA SER A 15 -50.12 -95.53 -42.46
C SER A 15 -50.34 -96.63 -41.41
N ALA A 16 -51.52 -97.25 -41.45
CA ALA A 16 -51.71 -98.60 -40.95
C ALA A 16 -51.89 -99.49 -42.18
N TRP A 17 -51.40 -100.73 -42.14
CA TRP A 17 -51.29 -101.69 -43.26
C TRP A 17 -50.03 -101.50 -44.11
N PHE A 18 -48.89 -101.99 -43.63
CA PHE A 18 -47.90 -102.81 -44.37
C PHE A 18 -46.61 -102.86 -43.54
N GLY A 19 -46.41 -103.95 -42.80
CA GLY A 19 -45.13 -104.26 -42.16
C GLY A 19 -44.18 -104.98 -43.13
N PRO A 20 -42.84 -104.86 -42.95
CA PRO A 20 -41.85 -105.53 -43.79
C PRO A 20 -41.68 -107.02 -43.42
N PRO A 21 -41.33 -107.92 -44.37
CA PRO A 21 -41.02 -109.30 -44.06
C PRO A 21 -39.57 -109.47 -43.58
N ALA A 22 -39.39 -110.25 -42.52
CA ALA A 22 -38.07 -110.63 -41.99
C ALA A 22 -37.50 -111.84 -42.76
N SER A 23 -36.22 -111.75 -43.09
CA SER A 23 -35.41 -112.75 -43.78
C SER A 23 -34.78 -113.77 -42.81
N THR A 24 -35.10 -115.06 -43.01
CA THR A 24 -34.27 -116.31 -43.02
C THR A 24 -33.22 -116.59 -41.92
N PRO A 25 -33.01 -117.87 -41.48
CA PRO A 25 -32.26 -118.83 -42.30
C PRO A 25 -32.82 -120.25 -42.37
N ALA A 26 -32.35 -120.95 -43.40
CA ALA A 26 -32.61 -122.34 -43.75
C ALA A 26 -32.05 -123.34 -42.71
N SER A 27 -32.71 -124.50 -42.60
CA SER A 27 -32.07 -125.76 -42.25
C SER A 27 -32.75 -126.92 -42.97
N THR A 28 -31.99 -127.47 -43.90
CA THR A 28 -32.18 -128.69 -44.67
C THR A 28 -32.22 -129.90 -43.74
N MET A 29 -33.17 -130.83 -43.93
CA MET A 29 -32.96 -132.24 -43.64
C MET A 29 -33.47 -133.13 -44.77
N SER A 30 -32.61 -134.10 -45.06
CA SER A 30 -32.51 -134.98 -46.21
C SER A 30 -33.54 -136.09 -46.24
N ILE A 31 -33.97 -136.48 -47.44
CA ILE A 31 -34.51 -137.82 -47.71
C ILE A 31 -33.62 -138.46 -48.79
N SER A 32 -33.02 -139.58 -48.42
CA SER A 32 -32.29 -140.51 -49.30
C SER A 32 -32.80 -141.92 -48.97
N PRO A 33 -32.59 -142.92 -49.84
CA PRO A 33 -33.67 -143.64 -50.49
C PRO A 33 -33.82 -145.09 -49.98
N THR A 34 -35.00 -145.69 -50.13
CA THR A 34 -35.17 -147.13 -49.93
C THR A 34 -35.69 -147.82 -51.17
N ARG A 35 -34.98 -148.89 -51.49
CA ARG A 35 -34.93 -149.69 -52.73
C ARG A 35 -36.05 -150.73 -52.73
N CYS A 36 -36.74 -150.91 -53.86
CA CYS A 36 -37.50 -152.13 -54.14
C CYS A 36 -36.56 -153.33 -54.35
N PRO A 37 -36.96 -154.55 -53.97
CA PRO A 37 -36.54 -155.77 -54.64
C PRO A 37 -37.69 -156.43 -55.45
N PRO A 38 -37.36 -157.28 -56.43
CA PRO A 38 -38.26 -157.68 -57.51
C PRO A 38 -38.88 -159.06 -57.28
N LEU A 39 -40.12 -159.28 -57.71
CA LEU A 39 -40.65 -160.62 -57.98
C LEU A 39 -41.52 -160.60 -59.23
N GLY A 40 -41.20 -161.51 -60.15
CA GLY A 40 -41.80 -161.70 -61.45
C GLY A 40 -43.19 -162.35 -61.45
N PRO A 41 -43.64 -162.81 -62.63
CA PRO A 41 -45.05 -162.84 -63.02
C PRO A 41 -45.78 -164.07 -62.48
N ARG A 42 -47.04 -163.88 -62.05
CA ARG A 42 -48.00 -164.98 -61.96
C ARG A 42 -49.31 -164.59 -62.61
N ALA A 43 -49.54 -165.22 -63.75
CA ALA A 43 -50.82 -165.32 -64.41
C ALA A 43 -51.90 -165.75 -63.41
N PHE A 44 -53.03 -165.05 -63.44
CA PHE A 44 -54.30 -165.62 -63.03
C PHE A 44 -55.33 -165.36 -64.11
N SER A 45 -55.92 -166.48 -64.53
CA SER A 45 -56.81 -166.66 -65.65
C SER A 45 -58.15 -165.96 -65.45
N SER A 46 -58.56 -165.25 -66.50
CA SER A 46 -59.90 -165.24 -67.10
C SER A 46 -61.12 -165.42 -66.19
N ARG A 47 -62.01 -164.41 -66.18
CA ARG A 47 -63.42 -164.70 -66.38
C ARG A 47 -64.15 -163.58 -67.12
N SER A 48 -64.57 -163.92 -68.32
CA SER A 48 -65.27 -163.11 -69.31
C SER A 48 -66.78 -163.06 -69.03
N TYR A 49 -67.29 -161.87 -68.74
CA TYR A 49 -68.67 -161.39 -68.99
C TYR A 49 -68.52 -159.85 -68.94
N THR A 50 -68.72 -159.00 -69.95
CA THR A 50 -69.87 -158.77 -70.82
C THR A 50 -69.46 -157.76 -71.91
N SER A 51 -69.98 -157.91 -73.12
CA SER A 51 -69.70 -157.11 -74.33
C SER A 51 -70.33 -155.70 -74.36
N GLY A 52 -70.52 -155.06 -73.19
CA GLY A 52 -71.02 -153.68 -73.05
C GLY A 52 -70.07 -152.72 -72.31
N PHE A 53 -69.20 -153.25 -71.43
CA PHE A 53 -68.30 -152.45 -70.57
C PHE A 53 -67.15 -151.77 -71.33
N SER A 54 -66.72 -152.35 -72.46
CA SER A 54 -65.64 -151.81 -73.28
C SER A 54 -66.00 -150.50 -74.00
N ARG A 55 -67.29 -150.22 -74.25
CA ARG A 55 -67.72 -148.95 -74.88
C ARG A 55 -67.78 -147.80 -73.87
N VAL A 56 -68.22 -148.08 -72.64
CA VAL A 56 -68.27 -147.08 -71.55
C VAL A 56 -66.85 -146.76 -71.07
N ALA A 57 -65.99 -147.75 -70.86
CA ALA A 57 -64.59 -147.53 -70.50
C ALA A 57 -63.78 -146.81 -71.58
N ALA A 58 -64.09 -147.02 -72.88
CA ALA A 58 -63.48 -146.28 -73.97
C ALA A 58 -63.97 -144.82 -74.04
N ALA A 59 -65.27 -144.58 -73.82
CA ALA A 59 -65.84 -143.23 -73.78
C ALA A 59 -65.34 -142.42 -72.57
N GLU A 60 -65.25 -143.05 -71.39
CA GLU A 60 -64.68 -142.46 -70.18
C GLU A 60 -63.19 -142.15 -70.37
N LYS A 61 -62.43 -143.05 -70.98
CA LYS A 61 -61.02 -142.81 -71.35
C LYS A 61 -60.88 -141.61 -72.30
N GLU A 62 -61.80 -141.42 -73.25
CA GLU A 62 -61.76 -140.29 -74.18
C GLU A 62 -62.17 -138.96 -73.52
N GLN A 63 -63.12 -139.00 -72.58
CA GLN A 63 -63.45 -137.85 -71.73
C GLN A 63 -62.27 -137.47 -70.83
N ILE A 64 -61.58 -138.44 -70.22
CA ILE A 64 -60.37 -138.22 -69.42
C ILE A 64 -59.25 -137.63 -70.29
N LYS A 65 -59.06 -138.10 -71.53
CA LYS A 65 -58.10 -137.47 -72.46
C LYS A 65 -58.49 -136.05 -72.81
N THR A 66 -59.76 -135.79 -73.10
CA THR A 66 -60.26 -134.43 -73.41
C THR A 66 -60.03 -133.50 -72.22
N LEU A 67 -60.29 -133.98 -71.00
CA LEU A 67 -60.04 -133.25 -69.78
C LEU A 67 -58.54 -133.03 -69.54
N ASN A 68 -57.72 -134.05 -69.76
CA ASN A 68 -56.25 -133.94 -69.67
C ASN A 68 -55.67 -132.98 -70.70
N ASN A 69 -56.19 -132.96 -71.93
CA ASN A 69 -55.79 -131.98 -72.94
C ASN A 69 -56.18 -130.56 -72.52
N LYS A 70 -57.36 -130.38 -71.89
CA LYS A 70 -57.75 -129.10 -71.28
C LYS A 70 -56.80 -128.73 -70.14
N PHE A 71 -56.46 -129.66 -69.24
CA PHE A 71 -55.50 -129.39 -68.16
C PHE A 71 -54.11 -129.04 -68.69
N ALA A 72 -53.61 -129.74 -69.73
CA ALA A 72 -52.36 -129.39 -70.38
C ALA A 72 -52.39 -127.95 -70.92
N SER A 73 -53.47 -127.56 -71.60
CA SER A 73 -53.64 -126.18 -72.10
C SER A 73 -53.69 -125.14 -70.98
N PHE A 74 -54.31 -125.45 -69.84
CA PHE A 74 -54.34 -124.57 -68.67
C PHE A 74 -52.96 -124.48 -68.00
N ILE A 75 -52.24 -125.58 -67.88
CA ILE A 75 -50.87 -125.62 -67.33
C ILE A 75 -49.93 -124.77 -68.20
N ASP A 76 -50.02 -124.89 -69.53
CA ASP A 76 -49.22 -124.08 -70.44
C ASP A 76 -49.59 -122.60 -70.34
N LYS A 77 -50.88 -122.29 -70.16
CA LYS A 77 -51.33 -120.90 -69.95
C LYS A 77 -50.83 -120.33 -68.62
N VAL A 78 -50.85 -121.11 -67.54
CA VAL A 78 -50.30 -120.72 -66.24
C VAL A 78 -48.80 -120.49 -66.34
N ARG A 79 -48.05 -121.40 -66.96
CA ARG A 79 -46.60 -121.24 -67.18
C ARG A 79 -46.27 -120.00 -68.00
N PHE A 80 -47.05 -119.75 -69.06
CA PHE A 80 -46.90 -118.54 -69.87
C PHE A 80 -47.17 -117.27 -69.06
N LEU A 81 -48.21 -117.25 -68.22
CA LEU A 81 -48.53 -116.13 -67.36
C LEU A 81 -47.50 -115.93 -66.23
N GLU A 82 -46.99 -117.01 -65.64
CA GLU A 82 -45.89 -116.97 -64.67
C GLU A 82 -44.62 -116.39 -65.30
N GLN A 83 -44.30 -116.81 -66.53
CA GLN A 83 -43.16 -116.27 -67.27
C GLN A 83 -43.35 -114.79 -67.62
N GLN A 84 -44.57 -114.39 -67.99
CA GLN A 84 -44.90 -112.97 -68.21
C GLN A 84 -44.80 -112.15 -66.92
N ASN A 85 -45.32 -112.65 -65.80
CA ASN A 85 -45.21 -111.99 -64.50
C ASN A 85 -43.76 -111.84 -64.08
N LYS A 86 -42.93 -112.88 -64.24
CA LYS A 86 -41.49 -112.81 -63.96
C LYS A 86 -40.76 -111.79 -64.84
N MET A 87 -41.18 -111.66 -66.11
CA MET A 87 -40.68 -110.61 -67.01
C MET A 87 -41.12 -109.21 -66.54
N LEU A 88 -42.35 -109.06 -66.06
CA LEU A 88 -42.86 -107.79 -65.54
C LEU A 88 -42.19 -107.40 -64.22
N GLU A 89 -41.95 -108.35 -63.32
CA GLU A 89 -41.20 -108.14 -62.07
C GLU A 89 -39.78 -107.66 -62.33
N THR A 90 -39.07 -108.29 -63.28
CA THR A 90 -37.71 -107.87 -63.66
C THR A 90 -37.70 -106.49 -64.33
N LYS A 91 -38.66 -106.22 -65.23
CA LYS A 91 -38.82 -104.88 -65.83
C LYS A 91 -39.16 -103.81 -64.79
N TRP A 92 -40.03 -104.12 -63.83
CA TRP A 92 -40.37 -103.24 -62.72
C TRP A 92 -39.15 -102.96 -61.84
N SER A 93 -38.38 -103.99 -61.49
CA SER A 93 -37.15 -103.85 -60.70
C SER A 93 -36.13 -102.95 -61.40
N LEU A 94 -35.92 -103.13 -62.71
CA LEU A 94 -35.01 -102.29 -63.50
C LEU A 94 -35.49 -100.84 -63.61
N LEU A 95 -36.79 -100.61 -63.88
CA LEU A 95 -37.35 -99.26 -63.94
C LEU A 95 -37.29 -98.55 -62.59
N GLN A 96 -37.53 -99.29 -61.50
CA GLN A 96 -37.40 -98.75 -60.15
C GLN A 96 -35.95 -98.36 -59.85
N GLN A 97 -34.97 -99.20 -60.23
CA GLN A 97 -33.55 -98.87 -60.11
C GLN A 97 -33.17 -97.66 -60.97
N GLN A 98 -33.68 -97.55 -62.19
CA GLN A 98 -33.44 -96.40 -63.07
C GLN A 98 -34.05 -95.10 -62.52
N LYS A 99 -35.25 -95.14 -61.94
CA LYS A 99 -35.84 -93.99 -61.22
C LYS A 99 -35.03 -93.63 -59.97
N THR A 100 -34.35 -94.61 -59.38
CA THR A 100 -33.48 -94.43 -58.21
C THR A 100 -32.04 -94.06 -58.59
N ALA A 101 -31.69 -94.07 -59.89
CA ALA A 101 -30.51 -93.34 -60.39
C ALA A 101 -30.82 -91.84 -60.27
N ARG A 102 -30.71 -91.35 -59.03
CA ARG A 102 -31.03 -89.99 -58.63
C ARG A 102 -30.27 -89.03 -59.54
N SER A 103 -30.99 -88.11 -60.16
CA SER A 103 -30.39 -87.02 -60.90
C SER A 103 -29.44 -86.25 -59.98
N ASN A 104 -28.25 -85.87 -60.46
CA ASN A 104 -27.27 -85.07 -59.72
C ASN A 104 -27.75 -83.62 -59.44
N MET A 105 -29.01 -83.33 -59.74
CA MET A 105 -29.63 -82.02 -59.64
C MET A 105 -29.77 -81.57 -58.19
N ASP A 106 -30.19 -82.46 -57.28
CA ASP A 106 -30.30 -82.15 -55.85
C ASP A 106 -28.94 -81.77 -55.25
N ASN A 107 -27.86 -82.46 -55.63
CA ASN A 107 -26.51 -82.14 -55.18
C ASN A 107 -26.02 -80.79 -55.75
N MET A 108 -26.36 -80.47 -57.00
CA MET A 108 -26.00 -79.16 -57.58
C MET A 108 -26.76 -78.02 -56.91
N PHE A 109 -28.07 -78.18 -56.66
CA PHE A 109 -28.85 -77.19 -55.92
C PHE A 109 -28.35 -77.05 -54.48
N GLU A 110 -28.00 -78.14 -53.79
CA GLU A 110 -27.45 -78.02 -52.45
C GLU A 110 -26.06 -77.40 -52.42
N SER A 111 -25.20 -77.70 -53.39
CA SER A 111 -23.92 -77.00 -53.52
C SER A 111 -24.13 -75.50 -53.77
N TYR A 112 -25.12 -75.12 -54.58
CA TYR A 112 -25.45 -73.72 -54.85
C TYR A 112 -26.03 -73.02 -53.62
N ILE A 113 -26.97 -73.65 -52.90
CA ILE A 113 -27.53 -73.15 -51.64
C ILE A 113 -26.41 -72.96 -50.61
N ASN A 114 -25.51 -73.93 -50.46
CA ASN A 114 -24.38 -73.83 -49.55
C ASN A 114 -23.40 -72.72 -49.96
N ASN A 115 -23.16 -72.51 -51.26
CA ASN A 115 -22.35 -71.40 -51.74
C ASN A 115 -23.00 -70.06 -51.39
N LEU A 116 -24.29 -69.88 -51.64
CA LEU A 116 -25.04 -68.67 -51.28
C LEU A 116 -25.05 -68.42 -49.76
N ARG A 117 -25.19 -69.47 -48.95
CA ARG A 117 -25.10 -69.36 -47.48
C ARG A 117 -23.73 -68.87 -47.03
N ARG A 118 -22.64 -69.39 -47.61
CA ARG A 118 -21.27 -68.92 -47.31
C ARG A 118 -21.05 -67.47 -47.76
N GLN A 119 -21.59 -67.07 -48.91
CA GLN A 119 -21.54 -65.67 -49.35
C GLN A 119 -22.28 -64.75 -48.38
N LEU A 120 -23.47 -65.14 -47.95
CA LEU A 120 -24.25 -64.39 -46.96
C LEU A 120 -23.51 -64.26 -45.62
N GLU A 121 -22.88 -65.34 -45.16
CA GLU A 121 -22.09 -65.33 -43.93
C GLU A 121 -20.85 -64.42 -44.06
N THR A 122 -20.15 -64.46 -45.20
CA THR A 122 -18.99 -63.60 -45.49
C THR A 122 -19.40 -62.14 -45.51
N LEU A 123 -20.47 -61.79 -46.24
CA LEU A 123 -21.01 -60.43 -46.27
C LEU A 123 -21.52 -60.00 -44.88
N GLY A 124 -22.08 -60.93 -44.10
CA GLY A 124 -22.49 -60.68 -42.72
C GLY A 124 -21.30 -60.32 -41.81
N GLN A 125 -20.18 -61.04 -41.94
CA GLN A 125 -18.94 -60.74 -41.20
C GLN A 125 -18.33 -59.40 -41.63
N GLU A 126 -18.29 -59.10 -42.94
CA GLU A 126 -17.83 -57.81 -43.44
C GLU A 126 -18.70 -56.65 -42.94
N LYS A 127 -20.03 -56.83 -42.93
CA LYS A 127 -20.95 -55.87 -42.35
C LYS A 127 -20.64 -55.61 -40.87
N LEU A 128 -20.49 -56.66 -40.06
CA LEU A 128 -20.17 -56.52 -38.63
C LEU A 128 -18.82 -55.82 -38.41
N LYS A 129 -17.83 -56.11 -39.26
CA LYS A 129 -16.52 -55.44 -39.23
C LYS A 129 -16.67 -53.95 -39.53
N LEU A 130 -17.40 -53.59 -40.59
CA LEU A 130 -17.65 -52.18 -40.94
C LEU A 130 -18.47 -51.45 -39.88
N GLU A 131 -19.44 -52.11 -39.24
CA GLU A 131 -20.20 -51.54 -38.12
C GLU A 131 -19.28 -51.27 -36.91
N ALA A 132 -18.34 -52.17 -36.61
CA ALA A 132 -17.34 -51.94 -35.56
C ALA A 132 -16.38 -50.79 -35.89
N GLU A 133 -15.88 -50.71 -37.13
CA GLU A 133 -15.03 -49.60 -37.60
C GLU A 133 -15.77 -48.27 -37.55
N LEU A 134 -17.05 -48.24 -37.96
CA LEU A 134 -17.91 -47.07 -37.85
C LEU A 134 -18.06 -46.62 -36.40
N GLY A 135 -18.35 -47.55 -35.48
CA GLY A 135 -18.45 -47.26 -34.04
C GLY A 135 -17.15 -46.71 -33.47
N ASN A 136 -16.00 -47.28 -33.85
CA ASN A 136 -14.68 -46.79 -33.43
C ASN A 136 -14.42 -45.36 -33.94
N MET A 137 -14.73 -45.08 -35.21
CA MET A 137 -14.56 -43.74 -35.79
C MET A 137 -15.50 -42.73 -35.16
N GLN A 138 -16.76 -43.11 -34.88
CA GLN A 138 -17.71 -42.26 -34.16
C GLN A 138 -17.22 -41.94 -32.74
N GLY A 139 -16.71 -42.94 -32.02
CA GLY A 139 -16.10 -42.73 -30.70
C GLY A 139 -14.93 -41.76 -30.75
N LEU A 140 -14.02 -41.94 -31.73
CA LEU A 140 -12.88 -41.03 -31.91
C LEU A 140 -13.31 -39.60 -32.23
N VAL A 141 -14.33 -39.41 -33.05
CA VAL A 141 -14.90 -38.09 -33.36
C VAL A 141 -15.50 -37.45 -32.10
N GLU A 142 -16.24 -38.21 -31.30
CA GLU A 142 -16.81 -37.69 -30.05
C GLU A 142 -15.71 -37.35 -29.04
N ASP A 143 -14.66 -38.16 -28.93
CA ASP A 143 -13.49 -37.87 -28.08
C ASP A 143 -12.79 -36.57 -28.49
N PHE A 144 -12.63 -36.34 -29.80
CA PHE A 144 -12.06 -35.07 -30.29
C PHE A 144 -13.00 -33.90 -30.01
N LYS A 145 -14.30 -34.06 -30.25
CA LYS A 145 -15.30 -33.04 -29.94
C LYS A 145 -15.26 -32.66 -28.46
N ASN A 146 -15.25 -33.63 -27.56
CA ASN A 146 -15.13 -33.39 -26.11
C ASN A 146 -13.84 -32.65 -25.77
N LYS A 147 -12.70 -33.05 -26.35
CA LYS A 147 -11.42 -32.34 -26.16
C LYS A 147 -11.47 -30.90 -26.66
N TYR A 148 -12.14 -30.62 -27.78
CA TYR A 148 -12.32 -29.26 -28.28
C TYR A 148 -13.22 -28.44 -27.38
N GLU A 149 -14.32 -29.01 -26.88
CA GLU A 149 -15.22 -28.35 -25.93
C GLU A 149 -14.48 -28.02 -24.62
N ASP A 150 -13.69 -28.96 -24.09
CA ASP A 150 -12.84 -28.73 -22.91
C ASP A 150 -11.80 -27.64 -23.13
N GLU A 151 -11.14 -27.61 -24.29
CA GLU A 151 -10.15 -26.59 -24.61
C GLU A 151 -10.78 -25.21 -24.80
N ILE A 152 -11.99 -25.15 -25.38
CA ILE A 152 -12.78 -23.91 -25.46
C ILE A 152 -13.15 -23.42 -24.06
N ASN A 153 -13.59 -24.32 -23.18
CA ASN A 153 -13.95 -23.98 -21.80
C ASN A 153 -12.72 -23.46 -21.04
N LYS A 154 -11.58 -24.16 -21.11
CA LYS A 154 -10.31 -23.71 -20.50
C LYS A 154 -9.85 -22.37 -21.05
N ARG A 155 -9.90 -22.17 -22.37
CA ARG A 155 -9.58 -20.89 -22.99
C ARG A 155 -10.48 -19.79 -22.44
N THR A 156 -11.78 -20.04 -22.33
CA THR A 156 -12.75 -19.07 -21.82
C THR A 156 -12.47 -18.73 -20.36
N GLU A 157 -12.12 -19.72 -19.54
CA GLU A 157 -11.73 -19.52 -18.14
C GLU A 157 -10.47 -18.66 -18.03
N MET A 158 -9.41 -18.99 -18.76
CA MET A 158 -8.17 -18.19 -18.80
C MET A 158 -8.40 -16.78 -19.35
N GLU A 159 -9.28 -16.62 -20.33
CA GLU A 159 -9.64 -15.31 -20.90
C GLU A 159 -10.44 -14.46 -19.90
N ASN A 160 -11.33 -15.08 -19.11
CA ASN A 160 -12.00 -14.42 -17.99
C ASN A 160 -11.00 -13.98 -16.90
N GLU A 161 -10.06 -14.85 -16.51
CA GLU A 161 -8.99 -14.51 -15.56
C GLU A 161 -8.13 -13.35 -16.09
N PHE A 162 -7.78 -13.38 -17.38
CA PHE A 162 -7.04 -12.29 -18.02
C PHE A 162 -7.78 -10.96 -17.95
N VAL A 163 -9.10 -10.96 -18.17
CA VAL A 163 -9.94 -9.76 -18.04
C VAL A 163 -9.96 -9.24 -16.60
N LEU A 164 -10.02 -10.13 -15.60
CA LEU A 164 -9.95 -9.74 -14.18
C LEU A 164 -8.59 -9.13 -13.84
N ILE A 165 -7.49 -9.77 -14.23
CA ILE A 165 -6.13 -9.26 -14.00
C ILE A 165 -5.96 -7.90 -14.68
N LYS A 166 -6.49 -7.72 -15.89
CA LYS A 166 -6.46 -6.42 -16.58
C LYS A 166 -7.18 -5.34 -15.78
N LYS A 167 -8.37 -5.64 -15.24
CA LYS A 167 -9.11 -4.73 -14.37
C LYS A 167 -8.31 -4.37 -13.11
N ASP A 168 -7.67 -5.35 -12.48
CA ASP A 168 -6.85 -5.13 -11.27
C ASP A 168 -5.60 -4.27 -11.58
N VAL A 169 -4.99 -4.46 -12.76
CA VAL A 169 -3.90 -3.60 -13.25
C VAL A 169 -4.37 -2.17 -13.47
N ASP A 170 -5.52 -1.99 -14.11
CA ASP A 170 -6.11 -0.66 -14.33
C ASP A 170 -6.44 0.02 -12.99
N GLU A 171 -6.99 -0.71 -12.02
CA GLU A 171 -7.27 -0.21 -10.67
C GLU A 171 -5.98 0.18 -9.92
N ALA A 172 -4.95 -0.67 -9.97
CA ALA A 172 -3.65 -0.37 -9.40
C ALA A 172 -3.00 0.85 -10.06
N TYR A 173 -3.16 1.01 -11.38
CA TYR A 173 -2.68 2.16 -12.11
C TYR A 173 -3.40 3.46 -11.69
N MET A 174 -4.73 3.42 -11.55
CA MET A 174 -5.50 4.57 -11.07
C MET A 174 -5.09 4.98 -9.64
N ASN A 175 -4.91 4.00 -8.75
CA ASN A 175 -4.41 4.25 -7.39
C ASN A 175 -3.00 4.84 -7.39
N LYS A 176 -2.11 4.33 -8.26
CA LYS A 176 -0.77 4.86 -8.44
C LYS A 176 -0.83 6.33 -8.87
N VAL A 177 -1.61 6.66 -9.89
CA VAL A 177 -1.75 8.03 -10.39
C VAL A 177 -2.32 8.96 -9.32
N GLU A 178 -3.31 8.51 -8.53
CA GLU A 178 -3.84 9.30 -7.41
C GLU A 178 -2.77 9.57 -6.35
N LEU A 179 -1.96 8.56 -6.00
CA LEU A 179 -0.86 8.72 -5.05
C LEU A 179 0.25 9.63 -5.58
N GLU A 180 0.57 9.55 -6.87
CA GLU A 180 1.52 10.47 -7.53
C GLU A 180 1.03 11.92 -7.47
N SER A 181 -0.26 12.18 -7.72
CA SER A 181 -0.85 13.51 -7.56
C SER A 181 -0.80 14.03 -6.12
N ARG A 182 -1.06 13.17 -5.13
CA ARG A 182 -0.91 13.54 -3.71
C ARG A 182 0.53 13.83 -3.34
N LEU A 183 1.47 13.05 -3.87
CA LEU A 183 2.90 13.27 -3.67
C LEU A 183 3.35 14.61 -4.26
N GLU A 184 2.89 14.94 -5.47
CA GLU A 184 3.15 16.23 -6.11
C GLU A 184 2.59 17.38 -5.26
N GLY A 185 1.33 17.29 -4.82
CA GLY A 185 0.73 18.28 -3.93
C GLY A 185 1.49 18.49 -2.61
N LEU A 186 1.94 17.41 -1.96
CA LEU A 186 2.77 17.50 -0.75
C LEU A 186 4.16 18.07 -1.04
N THR A 187 4.72 17.79 -2.21
CA THR A 187 6.02 18.32 -2.63
C THR A 187 5.93 19.83 -2.83
N ASP A 188 4.85 20.31 -3.47
CA ASP A 188 4.56 21.72 -3.64
C ASP A 188 4.36 22.42 -2.29
N GLU A 189 3.64 21.81 -1.35
CA GLU A 189 3.49 22.34 0.01
C GLU A 189 4.82 22.46 0.75
N ILE A 190 5.69 21.44 0.66
CA ILE A 190 7.04 21.50 1.23
C ILE A 190 7.86 22.63 0.60
N ASN A 191 7.79 22.80 -0.72
CA ASN A 191 8.51 23.86 -1.43
C ASN A 191 7.98 25.24 -1.04
N PHE A 192 6.67 25.39 -0.91
CA PHE A 192 6.04 26.61 -0.42
C PHE A 192 6.51 26.95 1.00
N LEU A 193 6.48 26.00 1.93
CA LEU A 193 6.94 26.23 3.31
C LEU A 193 8.43 26.59 3.38
N ARG A 194 9.27 25.95 2.55
CA ARG A 194 10.70 26.31 2.46
C ARG A 194 10.89 27.74 1.99
N GLN A 195 10.17 28.16 0.93
CA GLN A 195 10.23 29.54 0.45
C GLN A 195 9.69 30.53 1.49
N LEU A 196 8.60 30.18 2.16
CA LEU A 196 8.00 31.00 3.23
C LEU A 196 8.99 31.24 4.37
N TYR A 197 9.63 30.19 4.88
CA TYR A 197 10.61 30.33 5.97
C TYR A 197 11.87 31.06 5.55
N GLU A 198 12.32 30.88 4.30
CA GLU A 198 13.44 31.66 3.77
C GLU A 198 13.10 33.17 3.71
N GLU A 199 11.87 33.51 3.33
CA GLU A 199 11.40 34.90 3.32
C GLU A 199 11.26 35.47 4.73
N GLU A 200 10.68 34.69 5.67
CA GLU A 200 10.55 35.08 7.07
C GLU A 200 11.92 35.33 7.71
N ILE A 201 12.90 34.45 7.45
CA ILE A 201 14.28 34.64 7.91
C ILE A 201 14.87 35.93 7.32
N ARG A 202 14.65 36.20 6.02
CA ARG A 202 15.14 37.41 5.37
C ARG A 202 14.50 38.67 5.96
N GLU A 203 13.21 38.65 6.22
CA GLU A 203 12.50 39.76 6.86
C GLU A 203 13.02 40.02 8.28
N LEU A 204 13.18 38.97 9.09
CA LEU A 204 13.76 39.08 10.43
C LEU A 204 15.20 39.61 10.39
N GLN A 205 16.02 39.14 9.45
CA GLN A 205 17.37 39.67 9.24
C GLN A 205 17.34 41.17 8.87
N SER A 206 16.40 41.59 8.01
CA SER A 206 16.19 43.00 7.67
C SER A 206 15.82 43.82 8.90
N GLN A 207 14.86 43.35 9.71
CA GLN A 207 14.45 44.03 10.94
C GLN A 207 15.60 44.16 11.95
N ILE A 208 16.43 43.12 12.08
CA ILE A 208 17.64 43.15 12.91
C ILE A 208 18.65 44.16 12.34
N SER A 209 18.89 44.18 11.03
CA SER A 209 19.80 45.15 10.42
C SER A 209 19.28 46.58 10.53
N ASP A 210 18.00 46.82 10.34
CA ASP A 210 17.38 48.15 10.45
C ASP A 210 17.46 48.66 11.90
N THR A 211 17.17 47.79 12.88
CA THR A 211 17.32 48.12 14.31
C THR A 211 18.78 48.31 14.68
N SER A 212 19.69 47.48 14.15
CA SER A 212 21.14 47.63 14.32
C SER A 212 21.63 48.96 13.74
N VAL A 213 21.10 49.40 12.60
CA VAL A 213 21.46 50.69 11.98
C VAL A 213 20.92 51.86 12.79
N VAL A 214 19.70 51.75 13.33
CA VAL A 214 19.13 52.74 14.27
C VAL A 214 19.94 52.83 15.56
N LEU A 215 20.43 51.69 16.09
CA LEU A 215 21.29 51.65 17.27
C LEU A 215 22.76 52.02 16.97
N SER A 216 23.20 51.90 15.72
CA SER A 216 24.52 52.33 15.24
C SER A 216 24.55 53.78 14.76
N MET A 217 23.49 54.58 14.99
CA MET A 217 23.61 56.04 15.03
C MET A 217 24.56 56.42 16.17
N ASP A 218 25.87 56.31 15.94
CA ASP A 218 26.98 56.85 16.73
C ASP A 218 26.73 56.93 18.25
N ASN A 219 26.23 55.85 18.86
CA ASN A 219 26.13 55.75 20.31
C ASN A 219 27.48 55.36 20.96
N SER A 220 28.57 55.40 20.17
CA SER A 220 29.95 55.38 20.64
C SER A 220 30.49 56.81 20.75
N ARG A 221 29.70 57.74 21.30
CA ARG A 221 30.24 58.97 21.84
C ARG A 221 30.93 58.64 23.16
N SER A 222 32.04 57.90 23.10
CA SER A 222 32.96 57.83 24.22
C SER A 222 33.39 59.26 24.51
N LEU A 223 32.91 59.82 25.61
CA LEU A 223 33.40 61.11 26.10
C LEU A 223 34.88 60.91 26.38
N ASP A 224 35.73 61.66 25.69
CA ASP A 224 37.17 61.70 25.96
C ASP A 224 37.38 62.35 27.34
N MET A 225 37.35 61.50 28.36
CA MET A 225 37.49 61.91 29.75
C MET A 225 38.86 62.54 30.00
N ASP A 226 39.89 62.16 29.24
CA ASP A 226 41.23 62.70 29.39
C ASP A 226 41.30 64.15 28.89
N SER A 227 40.65 64.46 27.76
CA SER A 227 40.51 65.84 27.29
C SER A 227 39.74 66.72 28.28
N ILE A 228 38.62 66.23 28.84
CA ILE A 228 37.83 66.99 29.81
C ILE A 228 38.63 67.22 31.11
N ILE A 229 39.35 66.22 31.60
CA ILE A 229 40.20 66.35 32.79
C ILE A 229 41.36 67.31 32.54
N ALA A 230 41.97 67.29 31.35
CA ALA A 230 43.03 68.24 30.98
C ALA A 230 42.51 69.68 30.95
N GLU A 231 41.32 69.92 30.40
CA GLU A 231 40.71 71.25 30.37
C GLU A 231 40.36 71.76 31.76
N VAL A 232 39.78 70.92 32.63
CA VAL A 232 39.50 71.29 34.02
C VAL A 232 40.79 71.62 34.78
N LYS A 233 41.86 70.84 34.59
CA LYS A 233 43.17 71.12 35.19
C LYS A 233 43.73 72.46 34.73
N ALA A 234 43.68 72.75 33.42
CA ALA A 234 44.14 74.03 32.87
C ALA A 234 43.37 75.22 33.46
N GLN A 235 42.04 75.10 33.62
CA GLN A 235 41.25 76.16 34.25
C GLN A 235 41.62 76.38 35.73
N TYR A 236 41.92 75.32 36.48
CA TYR A 236 42.38 75.47 37.87
C TYR A 236 43.75 76.13 37.96
N GLU A 237 44.68 75.78 37.06
CA GLU A 237 45.98 76.46 36.97
C GLU A 237 45.82 77.94 36.62
N ASP A 238 44.94 78.28 35.67
CA ASP A 238 44.66 79.67 35.30
C ASP A 238 44.02 80.47 36.43
N ILE A 239 43.10 79.87 37.19
CA ILE A 239 42.48 80.51 38.36
C ILE A 239 43.52 80.70 39.47
N ALA A 240 44.38 79.71 39.73
CA ALA A 240 45.44 79.82 40.71
C ALA A 240 46.47 80.90 40.33
N ASN A 241 46.85 80.95 39.05
CA ASN A 241 47.76 81.98 38.53
C ASN A 241 47.14 83.38 38.60
N ARG A 242 45.86 83.54 38.25
CA ARG A 242 45.14 84.80 38.42
C ARG A 242 45.07 85.23 39.89
N SER A 243 44.72 84.33 40.79
CA SER A 243 44.67 84.63 42.23
C SER A 243 46.05 85.03 42.76
N ARG A 244 47.12 84.38 42.29
CA ARG A 244 48.50 84.74 42.64
C ARG A 244 48.86 86.13 42.10
N ALA A 245 48.57 86.42 40.84
CA ALA A 245 48.87 87.72 40.23
C ALA A 245 48.08 88.86 40.90
N GLU A 246 46.81 88.61 41.26
CA GLU A 246 45.99 89.56 42.03
C GLU A 246 46.57 89.80 43.42
N ALA A 247 47.02 88.75 44.12
CA ALA A 247 47.69 88.90 45.41
C ALA A 247 48.99 89.69 45.29
N GLU A 248 49.84 89.39 44.30
CA GLU A 248 51.09 90.11 44.04
C GLU A 248 50.83 91.59 43.71
N SER A 249 49.82 91.90 42.88
CA SER A 249 49.38 93.27 42.59
C SER A 249 48.87 94.00 43.84
N MET A 250 48.04 93.34 44.66
CA MET A 250 47.55 93.88 45.92
C MET A 250 48.70 94.17 46.90
N TYR A 251 49.70 93.28 46.98
CA TYR A 251 50.89 93.51 47.78
C TYR A 251 51.71 94.69 47.26
N GLN A 252 51.86 94.81 45.93
CA GLN A 252 52.57 95.93 45.31
C GLN A 252 51.89 97.27 45.62
N ILE A 253 50.57 97.35 45.46
CA ILE A 253 49.78 98.56 45.81
C ILE A 253 49.94 98.89 47.30
N LYS A 254 49.84 97.89 48.19
CA LYS A 254 50.01 98.12 49.63
C LYS A 254 51.42 98.57 49.98
N TYR A 255 52.44 98.06 49.30
CA TYR A 255 53.82 98.48 49.48
C TYR A 255 54.03 99.93 49.01
N GLU A 256 53.50 100.31 47.85
CA GLU A 256 53.56 101.68 47.33
C GLU A 256 52.77 102.67 48.19
N GLU A 257 51.60 102.29 48.72
CA GLU A 257 50.85 103.09 49.69
C GLU A 257 51.66 103.33 50.97
N LEU A 258 52.28 102.30 51.52
CA LEU A 258 53.13 102.41 52.71
C LEU A 258 54.38 103.26 52.43
N GLN A 259 54.98 103.12 51.25
CA GLN A 259 56.14 103.92 50.83
C GLN A 259 55.76 105.40 50.65
N SER A 260 54.62 105.68 50.03
CA SER A 260 54.06 107.03 49.88
C SER A 260 53.71 107.65 51.24
N LEU A 261 53.09 106.87 52.14
CA LEU A 261 52.76 107.30 53.48
C LEU A 261 54.02 107.58 54.32
N ALA A 262 55.03 106.72 54.23
CA ALA A 262 56.33 106.95 54.88
C ALA A 262 57.03 108.19 54.31
N GLY A 263 56.96 108.42 52.99
CA GLY A 263 57.43 109.64 52.35
C GLY A 263 56.74 110.89 52.90
N LYS A 264 55.40 110.88 52.97
CA LYS A 264 54.60 111.96 53.55
C LYS A 264 54.92 112.22 55.03
N HIS A 265 55.06 111.16 55.84
CA HIS A 265 55.46 111.30 57.24
C HIS A 265 56.89 111.87 57.37
N GLY A 266 57.79 111.54 56.45
CA GLY A 266 59.12 112.15 56.37
C GLY A 266 59.05 113.65 56.05
N ASP A 267 58.20 114.05 55.10
CA ASP A 267 57.99 115.45 54.74
C ASP A 267 57.31 116.26 55.85
N ASP A 268 56.30 115.69 56.52
CA ASP A 268 55.63 116.30 57.68
C ASP A 268 56.58 116.46 58.87
N LEU A 269 57.47 115.49 59.11
CA LEU A 269 58.52 115.62 60.12
C LEU A 269 59.51 116.75 59.76
N ARG A 270 59.84 116.90 58.48
CA ARG A 270 60.68 118.01 58.00
C ARG A 270 59.97 119.36 58.15
N ARG A 271 58.67 119.41 57.87
CA ARG A 271 57.81 120.59 58.03
C ARG A 271 57.67 121.00 59.50
N THR A 272 57.37 120.07 60.39
CA THR A 272 57.29 120.33 61.84
C THR A 272 58.64 120.78 62.40
N LYS A 273 59.76 120.25 61.90
CA LYS A 273 61.10 120.74 62.24
C LYS A 273 61.34 122.20 61.80
N THR A 274 60.87 122.60 60.62
CA THR A 274 60.92 124.00 60.18
C THR A 274 60.02 124.89 61.03
N GLU A 275 58.80 124.46 61.35
CA GLU A 275 57.87 125.20 62.21
C GLU A 275 58.41 125.34 63.64
N ILE A 276 59.06 124.32 64.20
CA ILE A 276 59.77 124.39 65.49
C ILE A 276 60.92 125.41 65.43
N SER A 277 61.64 125.48 64.32
CA SER A 277 62.73 126.45 64.14
C SER A 277 62.20 127.89 64.07
N GLU A 278 61.04 128.09 63.44
CA GLU A 278 60.33 129.38 63.40
C GLU A 278 59.74 129.77 64.76
N MET A 279 59.12 128.82 65.47
CA MET A 279 58.66 129.04 66.85
C MET A 279 59.83 129.38 67.78
N ASN A 280 60.99 128.72 67.65
CA ASN A 280 62.17 129.06 68.43
C ASN A 280 62.71 130.47 68.14
N ARG A 281 62.64 130.92 66.88
CA ARG A 281 62.95 132.33 66.52
C ARG A 281 61.94 133.30 67.14
N ASN A 282 60.66 132.95 67.11
CA ASN A 282 59.61 133.75 67.74
C ASN A 282 59.75 133.82 69.27
N ILE A 283 60.11 132.71 69.91
CA ILE A 283 60.42 132.66 71.35
C ILE A 283 61.61 133.56 71.66
N SER A 284 62.69 133.49 70.87
CA SER A 284 63.87 134.36 71.06
C SER A 284 63.52 135.85 70.87
N ARG A 285 62.66 136.17 69.90
CA ARG A 285 62.15 137.54 69.67
C ARG A 285 61.29 138.03 70.83
N LEU A 286 60.37 137.20 71.33
CA LEU A 286 59.52 137.51 72.49
C LEU A 286 60.35 137.63 73.78
N GLN A 287 61.39 136.82 73.95
CA GLN A 287 62.34 136.96 75.05
C GLN A 287 63.08 138.30 74.96
N ALA A 288 63.53 138.71 73.77
CA ALA A 288 64.12 140.04 73.57
C ALA A 288 63.13 141.19 73.84
N GLU A 289 61.84 141.03 73.49
CA GLU A 289 60.79 142.00 73.86
C GLU A 289 60.56 142.03 75.38
N ILE A 290 60.56 140.89 76.08
CA ILE A 290 60.44 140.81 77.54
C ILE A 290 61.66 141.43 78.23
N GLU A 291 62.87 141.22 77.71
CA GLU A 291 64.09 141.84 78.22
C GLU A 291 64.09 143.35 78.00
N GLY A 292 63.56 143.81 76.85
CA GLY A 292 63.33 145.23 76.56
C GLY A 292 62.30 145.88 77.50
N LEU A 293 61.20 145.18 77.79
CA LEU A 293 60.16 145.64 78.72
C LEU A 293 60.63 145.61 80.18
N LYS A 294 61.45 144.62 80.58
CA LYS A 294 62.16 144.66 81.87
C LYS A 294 63.13 145.84 81.91
N GLY A 295 63.86 146.14 80.84
CA GLY A 295 64.70 147.33 80.75
C GLY A 295 63.94 148.66 80.95
N GLN A 296 62.69 148.75 80.46
CA GLN A 296 61.85 149.95 80.64
C GLN A 296 61.27 150.09 82.06
N VAL A 297 61.03 148.99 82.77
CA VAL A 297 60.52 149.02 84.15
C VAL A 297 61.65 149.25 85.17
N TRP A 298 62.89 148.90 84.85
CA TRP A 298 64.06 149.09 85.71
C TRP A 298 64.69 150.51 85.63
N ALA A 299 64.20 151.40 84.77
CA ALA A 299 64.68 152.78 84.65
C ALA A 299 63.80 153.84 85.37
N GLY A 300 62.70 153.44 86.04
CA GLY A 300 61.69 154.36 86.60
C GLY A 300 61.59 154.47 88.12
N LEU A 301 62.28 153.63 88.91
CA LEU A 301 62.31 153.73 90.37
C LEU A 301 63.74 153.56 90.88
N GLY A 302 64.42 154.68 91.10
CA GLY A 302 65.73 154.73 91.72
C GLY A 302 65.67 154.60 93.24
N GLU A 303 66.68 153.90 93.77
CA GLU A 303 67.22 154.02 95.13
C GLU A 303 66.42 153.36 96.27
N LEU A 304 66.66 152.06 96.52
CA LEU A 304 67.29 151.57 97.76
C LEU A 304 67.60 150.06 97.65
N VAL A 305 68.89 149.80 97.65
CA VAL A 305 69.65 148.63 98.13
C VAL A 305 68.91 147.73 99.15
N LEU A 306 68.67 146.45 98.82
CA LEU A 306 69.33 145.28 99.44
C LEU A 306 68.79 143.95 98.89
N THR A 307 69.74 143.17 98.39
CA THR A 307 69.72 141.79 97.89
C THR A 307 69.00 140.75 98.77
N PRO A 308 68.41 139.70 98.17
CA PRO A 308 68.40 138.37 98.75
C PRO A 308 69.34 137.41 98.02
N HIS A 309 69.94 136.59 98.86
CA HIS A 309 70.90 135.54 98.64
C HIS A 309 70.28 134.30 97.94
N LEU A 310 71.16 133.59 97.23
CA LEU A 310 71.13 132.25 96.63
C LEU A 310 70.16 131.24 97.27
N SER A 311 69.61 130.26 96.56
CA SER A 311 70.32 129.14 95.88
C SER A 311 69.28 128.30 95.11
N GLY A 312 69.47 127.87 93.85
CA GLY A 312 70.34 126.72 93.44
C GLY A 312 69.79 125.42 94.03
N TYR A 313 69.41 124.35 93.30
CA TYR A 313 70.14 123.53 92.30
C TYR A 313 69.11 122.64 91.56
N ARG A 314 69.13 122.44 90.24
CA ARG A 314 70.02 121.65 89.34
C ARG A 314 69.35 120.34 88.91
N LEU A 315 69.33 120.18 87.58
CA LEU A 315 68.84 119.09 86.73
C LEU A 315 69.65 117.79 86.88
N GLU A 316 68.98 116.65 86.71
CA GLU A 316 69.43 115.47 85.92
C GLU A 316 68.25 114.48 85.82
N SER A 317 67.70 114.20 84.64
CA SER A 317 68.19 113.30 83.59
C SER A 317 68.07 111.81 83.95
N GLY A 318 67.17 111.12 83.25
CA GLY A 318 66.88 109.70 83.38
C GLY A 318 65.88 109.26 82.32
N MET A 319 66.34 109.16 81.07
CA MET A 319 65.59 108.59 79.96
C MET A 319 65.47 107.07 80.15
N GLN A 320 64.26 106.55 80.27
CA GLN A 320 64.00 105.10 80.18
C GLN A 320 63.10 104.84 78.95
N ASN A 321 63.64 104.02 78.05
CA ASN A 321 63.08 103.58 76.77
C ASN A 321 61.66 102.99 76.88
N MET A 322 60.78 103.46 76.00
CA MET A 322 59.53 102.81 75.64
C MET A 322 59.81 101.58 74.75
N SER A 323 59.55 100.38 75.27
CA SER A 323 59.42 99.16 74.46
C SER A 323 57.96 98.70 74.50
N ILE A 324 57.21 99.01 73.44
CA ILE A 324 55.87 98.46 73.22
C ILE A 324 56.04 97.17 72.42
N HIS A 325 55.87 96.02 73.08
CA HIS A 325 55.57 94.76 72.40
C HIS A 325 54.06 94.67 72.16
N THR A 326 53.63 94.80 70.90
CA THR A 326 52.28 94.44 70.47
C THR A 326 52.20 92.94 70.28
N LYS A 327 51.68 92.21 71.27
CA LYS A 327 51.19 90.84 71.07
C LYS A 327 49.76 90.91 70.55
N THR A 328 49.59 90.45 69.31
CA THR A 328 48.34 90.08 68.68
C THR A 328 47.66 88.97 69.47
N THR A 329 46.46 89.21 70.00
CA THR A 329 45.57 88.15 70.47
C THR A 329 44.12 88.60 70.43
N SER A 330 43.26 87.67 70.01
CA SER A 330 41.79 87.68 70.09
C SER A 330 41.11 88.69 69.15
N GLY A 331 40.36 88.30 68.12
CA GLY A 331 39.51 87.13 67.97
C GLY A 331 38.12 87.66 67.60
N TYR A 332 37.79 87.70 66.31
CA TYR A 332 36.46 88.10 65.81
C TYR A 332 36.02 87.25 64.63
N ALA A 333 34.83 86.66 64.84
CA ALA A 333 33.73 86.39 63.90
C ALA A 333 33.85 85.36 62.76
N GLY A 334 32.82 84.48 62.75
CA GLY A 334 32.10 83.99 61.57
C GLY A 334 32.85 82.97 60.71
N GLY A 335 32.32 81.83 60.32
CA GLY A 335 30.93 81.42 60.15
C GLY A 335 30.87 80.59 58.86
N LEU A 336 29.97 79.60 58.84
CA LEU A 336 29.50 78.81 57.70
C LEU A 336 30.39 77.61 57.30
N SER A 337 30.11 76.40 57.80
CA SER A 337 29.02 75.46 57.42
C SER A 337 29.38 74.58 56.23
N SER A 338 29.70 73.31 56.50
CA SER A 338 29.44 72.20 55.58
C SER A 338 29.51 70.88 56.35
N ALA A 339 28.36 70.27 56.57
CA ALA A 339 28.21 68.91 57.10
C ALA A 339 27.13 68.22 56.27
N TYR A 340 27.54 67.47 55.26
CA TYR A 340 26.67 66.53 54.55
C TYR A 340 26.73 65.17 55.26
N GLY A 341 25.72 64.88 56.09
CA GLY A 341 25.12 63.53 56.14
C GLY A 341 24.21 63.40 54.92
N GLY A 342 24.10 62.26 54.23
CA GLY A 342 23.89 60.93 54.77
C GLY A 342 22.38 60.68 54.81
N LEU A 343 21.76 60.32 53.69
CA LEU A 343 20.44 59.68 53.67
C LEU A 343 20.29 58.76 52.45
N THR A 344 20.05 57.51 52.80
CA THR A 344 19.54 56.39 52.03
C THR A 344 18.16 56.70 51.43
N SER A 345 17.86 56.14 50.25
CA SER A 345 16.50 56.04 49.73
C SER A 345 16.28 54.71 49.01
N PRO A 346 15.04 54.21 48.97
CA PRO A 346 14.72 52.79 49.13
C PRO A 346 14.28 52.11 47.85
N GLY A 347 14.38 50.78 47.84
CA GLY A 347 13.77 49.91 46.84
C GLY A 347 12.24 49.95 46.91
N LEU A 348 11.61 49.89 45.74
CA LEU A 348 10.17 49.70 45.58
C LEU A 348 9.92 48.43 44.77
N SER A 349 9.38 47.41 45.45
CA SER A 349 8.67 46.31 44.85
C SER A 349 7.19 46.65 44.78
N TYR A 350 6.54 46.35 43.66
CA TYR A 350 5.08 46.25 43.59
C TYR A 350 4.75 44.94 42.89
N GLY A 351 4.26 43.98 43.69
CA GLY A 351 3.46 42.87 43.23
C GLY A 351 2.00 43.16 43.59
N LEU A 352 1.11 43.09 42.61
CA LEU A 352 -0.33 43.03 42.81
C LEU A 352 -0.86 41.95 41.87
N GLY A 353 -1.32 40.85 42.48
CA GLY A 353 -2.15 39.86 41.81
C GLY A 353 -3.60 40.31 41.80
N SER A 354 -4.31 39.92 40.75
CA SER A 354 -5.77 39.84 40.75
C SER A 354 -6.19 38.63 39.93
N SER A 355 -6.81 37.70 40.66
CA SER A 355 -7.55 36.57 40.15
C SER A 355 -8.92 37.06 39.67
N PHE A 356 -9.35 36.65 38.48
CA PHE A 356 -10.76 36.55 38.12
C PHE A 356 -10.97 35.29 37.29
N GLY A 357 -11.91 34.47 37.76
CA GLY A 357 -12.35 33.26 37.07
C GLY A 357 -13.47 33.52 36.08
N SER A 358 -13.68 32.54 35.20
CA SER A 358 -14.85 32.18 34.37
C SER A 358 -14.25 31.48 33.16
N GLY A 359 -14.51 30.20 32.87
CA GLY A 359 -15.82 29.59 32.68
C GLY A 359 -16.08 29.48 31.17
N ALA A 360 -16.64 28.34 30.74
CA ALA A 360 -16.90 27.93 29.35
C ALA A 360 -15.64 27.51 28.55
N GLY A 361 -15.63 26.42 27.82
CA GLY A 361 -16.63 25.39 27.59
C GLY A 361 -16.01 24.41 26.60
N SER A 362 -16.10 23.12 26.91
CA SER A 362 -15.66 22.06 26.02
C SER A 362 -16.54 22.07 24.77
N SER A 363 -16.04 22.60 23.66
CA SER A 363 -16.69 22.47 22.36
C SER A 363 -16.54 21.02 21.89
N SER A 364 -17.57 20.24 22.19
CA SER A 364 -17.84 18.95 21.55
C SER A 364 -18.01 19.21 20.05
N PHE A 365 -17.04 18.79 19.24
CA PHE A 365 -17.21 18.76 17.80
C PHE A 365 -18.20 17.66 17.44
N SER A 366 -19.45 18.06 17.19
CA SER A 366 -20.46 17.22 16.56
C SER A 366 -19.93 16.73 15.21
N ARG A 367 -19.55 15.45 15.12
CA ARG A 367 -19.39 14.78 13.83
C ARG A 367 -20.75 14.73 13.16
N THR A 368 -20.93 15.51 12.10
CA THR A 368 -21.98 15.23 11.14
C THR A 368 -21.58 13.94 10.40
N SER A 369 -22.22 12.82 10.76
CA SER A 369 -22.16 11.61 9.94
C SER A 369 -22.93 11.90 8.66
N SER A 370 -22.24 12.38 7.62
CA SER A 370 -22.81 12.44 6.28
C SER A 370 -22.92 11.01 5.74
N SER A 371 -24.08 10.39 5.95
CA SER A 371 -24.41 9.10 5.34
C SER A 371 -24.54 9.30 3.84
N ARG A 372 -23.44 9.07 3.10
CA ARG A 372 -23.48 8.95 1.64
C ARG A 372 -24.17 7.65 1.27
N ALA A 373 -25.37 7.75 0.70
CA ALA A 373 -26.05 6.62 0.06
C ALA A 373 -25.47 6.39 -1.34
N VAL A 374 -25.28 5.12 -1.71
CA VAL A 374 -24.85 4.74 -3.07
C VAL A 374 -26.11 4.48 -3.89
N VAL A 375 -26.28 5.24 -4.97
CA VAL A 375 -27.39 5.03 -5.92
C VAL A 375 -26.86 4.23 -7.09
N VAL A 376 -27.37 3.01 -7.26
CA VAL A 376 -27.04 2.15 -8.39
C VAL A 376 -28.13 2.33 -9.45
N LYS A 377 -27.73 2.80 -10.63
CA LYS A 377 -28.62 2.92 -11.79
C LYS A 377 -28.41 1.74 -12.73
N LYS A 378 -29.48 1.01 -13.02
CA LYS A 378 -29.47 -0.04 -14.04
C LYS A 378 -30.18 0.49 -15.28
N ILE A 379 -29.46 0.50 -16.39
CA ILE A 379 -29.94 1.00 -17.68
C ILE A 379 -29.93 -0.17 -18.66
N GLU A 380 -31.09 -0.50 -19.23
CA GLU A 380 -31.23 -1.53 -20.25
C GLU A 380 -31.35 -0.88 -21.63
N THR A 381 -30.47 -1.26 -22.55
CA THR A 381 -30.50 -0.79 -23.95
C THR A 381 -30.66 -1.97 -24.89
N ARG A 382 -31.52 -1.81 -25.90
CA ARG A 382 -31.70 -2.77 -27.01
C ARG A 382 -31.60 -2.00 -28.32
N ASP A 383 -30.74 -2.45 -29.22
CA ASP A 383 -30.48 -1.82 -30.52
C ASP A 383 -30.07 -0.33 -30.42
N GLY A 384 -29.37 0.04 -29.35
CA GLY A 384 -28.90 1.41 -29.11
C GLY A 384 -29.96 2.40 -28.61
N LYS A 385 -31.17 1.94 -28.30
CA LYS A 385 -32.23 2.76 -27.66
C LYS A 385 -32.46 2.34 -26.21
N LEU A 386 -32.70 3.32 -25.33
CA LEU A 386 -33.02 3.12 -23.91
C LEU A 386 -34.39 2.45 -23.79
N VAL A 387 -34.44 1.28 -23.15
CA VAL A 387 -35.66 0.48 -22.97
C VAL A 387 -36.18 0.56 -21.53
N SER A 388 -35.30 0.61 -20.53
CA SER A 388 -35.70 0.80 -19.13
C SER A 388 -34.58 1.44 -18.29
N GLU A 389 -34.97 2.23 -17.28
CA GLU A 389 -34.08 2.80 -16.26
C GLU A 389 -34.70 2.56 -14.88
N SER A 390 -33.94 1.92 -13.98
CA SER A 390 -34.32 1.78 -12.57
C SER A 390 -33.18 2.22 -11.68
N SER A 391 -33.51 2.88 -10.56
CA SER A 391 -32.56 3.39 -9.58
C SER A 391 -32.85 2.81 -8.21
N ASP A 392 -31.90 2.09 -7.64
CA ASP A 392 -32.00 1.56 -6.27
C ASP A 392 -30.99 2.27 -5.37
N VAL A 393 -31.46 2.69 -4.19
CA VAL A 393 -30.65 3.39 -3.18
C VAL A 393 -30.28 2.39 -2.11
N LEU A 394 -29.00 2.03 -2.02
CA LEU A 394 -28.51 1.11 -1.01
C LEU A 394 -28.01 1.90 0.21
N PRO A 395 -28.55 1.64 1.43
CA PRO A 395 -27.92 2.09 2.66
C PRO A 395 -26.62 1.30 2.88
N LYS A 396 -25.55 1.98 3.29
CA LYS A 396 -24.28 1.34 3.65
C LYS A 396 -24.36 0.61 4.98
#